data_AF-A0A8T4G6A1-F1
#
_entry.id   AF-A0A8T4G6A1-F1
#
_cell.length_a   1.000
_cell.length_b   1.000
_cell.length_c   1.000
_cell.angle_alpha   90.00
_cell.angle_beta   90.00
_cell.angle_gamma   90.00
#
_symmetry.space_group_name_H-M   'P 1'
#
loop_
_entity.id
_entity.type
_entity.pdbx_description
1 polymer ?
#
loop_
_entity_poly.entity_id
_entity_poly.type
_entity_poly.pdbx_seq_one_letter_code
_entity_poly.pdbx_strand_id
1 'polypeptide(L)'
;MNLKFDPDRCFNCDSYACLTKCQYLNYDFESAREERIKIAKGEYSRVLEECKTCYACEEYCPYDNHPFYRIVELQEQYGINLAPKPISKQLVKMYAAKEKDLAAIREVGSKALSLCLFPDLRDNVKGKLFEGLPVIMGRQVFCNLVYLHFANMSVIKERARQTIENIRKYGVDELVCFHDECYGFFNSYARAYGIDVPFKTVHLYEYLYNWLKENEDRIRKLNVKVAYQRNCSNRLSPETDRILDKVFELIGVERTEREYDRENGICCGAVFQMWGEYELAEEVQKKNVEDMVKSGARFAVFN
;
A
#
# COMPACT_ATOMS: atom_id res chain seq x y z
N MET A 1 6.17 9.06 18.62
CA MET A 1 5.55 7.79 18.20
C MET A 1 6.66 6.91 17.68
N ASN A 2 6.83 5.73 18.28
CA ASN A 2 7.97 4.86 18.01
C ASN A 2 7.49 3.61 17.29
N LEU A 3 8.30 3.12 16.36
CA LEU A 3 8.06 1.85 15.71
C LEU A 3 8.17 0.72 16.74
N LYS A 4 7.25 -0.23 16.72
CA LYS A 4 7.32 -1.48 17.50
C LYS A 4 8.32 -2.44 16.84
N PHE A 5 9.59 -2.11 16.95
CA PHE A 5 10.69 -2.87 16.37
C PHE A 5 11.56 -3.47 17.48
N ASP A 6 11.85 -4.76 17.37
CA ASP A 6 12.72 -5.49 18.28
C ASP A 6 13.98 -5.98 17.55
N PRO A 7 15.17 -5.41 17.83
CA PRO A 7 16.40 -5.82 17.15
C PRO A 7 16.78 -7.27 17.43
N ASP A 8 16.39 -7.85 18.57
CA ASP A 8 16.76 -9.22 18.94
C ASP A 8 16.08 -10.25 18.03
N ARG A 9 14.87 -9.97 17.54
CA ARG A 9 14.22 -10.80 16.50
C ARG A 9 15.05 -10.83 15.21
N CYS A 10 15.69 -9.71 14.86
CA CYS A 10 16.60 -9.67 13.72
C CYS A 10 17.93 -10.37 14.02
N PHE A 11 18.44 -10.38 15.25
CA PHE A 11 19.67 -11.11 15.56
C PHE A 11 19.48 -12.63 15.51
N ASN A 12 18.28 -13.12 15.87
CA ASN A 12 17.94 -14.54 15.91
C ASN A 12 17.23 -15.07 14.66
N CYS A 13 16.99 -14.23 13.65
CA CYS A 13 16.35 -14.65 12.40
C CYS A 13 17.33 -15.42 11.51
N ASP A 14 16.94 -16.60 11.05
CA ASP A 14 17.67 -17.51 10.15
C ASP A 14 17.14 -17.48 8.69
N SER A 15 15.96 -16.89 8.47
CA SER A 15 15.32 -16.80 7.16
C SER A 15 16.00 -15.81 6.22
N TYR A 16 16.40 -14.64 6.74
CA TYR A 16 16.93 -13.51 5.97
C TYR A 16 16.05 -13.03 4.80
N ALA A 17 14.79 -13.49 4.72
CA ALA A 17 13.90 -13.25 3.58
C ALA A 17 13.64 -11.77 3.28
N CYS A 18 13.76 -10.89 4.28
CA CYS A 18 13.63 -9.45 4.09
C CYS A 18 14.65 -8.87 3.09
N LEU A 19 15.79 -9.53 2.87
CA LEU A 19 16.80 -9.13 1.89
C LEU A 19 17.02 -10.19 0.80
N THR A 20 17.01 -11.48 1.13
CA THR A 20 17.28 -12.56 0.15
C THR A 20 16.14 -12.81 -0.83
N LYS A 21 14.88 -12.49 -0.48
CA LYS A 21 13.72 -12.55 -1.40
C LYS A 21 13.44 -11.21 -2.10
N CYS A 22 14.28 -10.19 -1.91
CA CYS A 22 14.02 -8.88 -2.47
C CYS A 22 14.14 -8.90 -4.00
N GLN A 23 13.14 -8.37 -4.70
CA GLN A 23 13.10 -8.36 -6.17
C GLN A 23 14.07 -7.35 -6.81
N TYR A 24 14.57 -6.41 -6.00
CA TYR A 24 15.41 -5.30 -6.46
C TYR A 24 16.83 -5.35 -5.92
N LEU A 25 17.10 -6.25 -4.97
CA LEU A 25 18.38 -6.37 -4.29
C LEU A 25 18.88 -7.80 -4.46
N ASN A 26 20.17 -7.97 -4.75
CA ASN A 26 20.78 -9.29 -4.95
C ASN A 26 21.76 -9.61 -3.82
N TYR A 27 21.23 -10.04 -2.68
CA TYR A 27 22.02 -10.40 -1.51
C TYR A 27 22.07 -11.91 -1.32
N ASP A 28 23.27 -12.44 -1.13
CA ASP A 28 23.44 -13.79 -0.59
C ASP A 28 23.17 -13.82 0.93
N PHE A 29 23.22 -15.00 1.52
CA PHE A 29 22.93 -15.19 2.96
C PHE A 29 23.88 -14.39 3.86
N GLU A 30 25.18 -14.38 3.56
CA GLU A 30 26.19 -13.70 4.39
C GLU A 30 26.00 -12.18 4.34
N SER A 31 25.92 -11.60 3.15
CA SER A 31 25.70 -10.16 3.00
C SER A 31 24.32 -9.72 3.51
N ALA A 32 23.28 -10.54 3.35
CA ALA A 32 21.97 -10.27 3.93
C ALA A 32 22.02 -10.27 5.47
N ARG A 33 22.75 -11.21 6.08
CA ARG A 33 22.95 -11.26 7.53
C ARG A 33 23.64 -10.00 8.03
N GLU A 34 24.73 -9.59 7.39
CA GLU A 34 25.51 -8.41 7.77
C GLU A 34 24.69 -7.13 7.69
N GLU A 35 24.07 -6.85 6.53
CA GLU A 35 23.30 -5.62 6.35
C GLU A 35 22.05 -5.57 7.22
N ARG A 36 21.37 -6.71 7.44
CA ARG A 36 20.24 -6.79 8.35
C ARG A 36 20.64 -6.44 9.79
N ILE A 37 21.80 -6.90 10.26
CA ILE A 37 22.30 -6.57 11.60
C ILE A 37 22.54 -5.07 11.74
N LYS A 38 23.11 -4.43 10.71
CA LYS A 38 23.28 -2.96 10.69
C LYS A 38 21.94 -2.24 10.81
N ILE A 39 20.95 -2.63 10.00
CA ILE A 39 19.57 -2.09 10.05
C ILE A 39 18.95 -2.27 11.45
N ALA A 40 19.10 -3.47 12.04
CA ALA A 40 18.56 -3.76 13.37
C ALA A 40 19.17 -2.85 14.45
N LYS A 41 20.50 -2.68 14.42
CA LYS A 41 21.22 -1.77 15.33
C LYS A 41 20.98 -0.28 15.06
N GLY A 42 20.43 0.05 13.90
CA GLY A 42 20.26 1.44 13.45
C GLY A 42 21.53 2.07 12.89
N GLU A 43 22.46 1.23 12.45
CA GLU A 43 23.67 1.62 11.76
C GLU A 43 23.39 1.84 10.27
N TYR A 44 24.35 2.49 9.60
CA TYR A 44 24.29 2.66 8.16
C TYR A 44 24.35 1.30 7.46
N SER A 45 23.46 1.09 6.50
CA SER A 45 23.44 -0.08 5.63
C SER A 45 23.34 0.37 4.19
N ARG A 46 24.03 -0.32 3.27
CA ARG A 46 23.90 -0.03 1.82
C ARG A 46 22.48 -0.26 1.32
N VAL A 47 21.69 -1.10 2.00
CA VAL A 47 20.25 -1.30 1.73
C VAL A 47 19.48 0.03 1.78
N LEU A 48 19.91 1.00 2.59
CA LEU A 48 19.22 2.28 2.70
C LEU A 48 19.23 3.04 1.37
N GLU A 49 20.30 2.96 0.59
CA GLU A 49 20.41 3.59 -0.74
C GLU A 49 19.79 2.72 -1.85
N GLU A 50 19.93 1.40 -1.74
CA GLU A 50 19.52 0.48 -2.80
C GLU A 50 18.00 0.18 -2.78
N CYS A 51 17.36 0.29 -1.61
CA CYS A 51 15.96 -0.07 -1.41
C CYS A 51 15.00 0.73 -2.32
N LYS A 52 14.20 0.01 -3.10
CA LYS A 52 13.18 0.59 -4.00
C LYS A 52 11.81 0.81 -3.35
N THR A 53 11.74 0.71 -2.03
CA THR A 53 10.55 1.00 -1.20
C THR A 53 9.27 0.22 -1.57
N CYS A 54 9.39 -1.04 -2.00
CA CYS A 54 8.26 -1.82 -2.51
C CYS A 54 7.39 -2.53 -1.43
N TYR A 55 7.63 -2.29 -0.13
CA TYR A 55 6.97 -2.95 1.00
C TYR A 55 7.24 -4.47 1.15
N ALA A 56 7.95 -5.12 0.23
CA ALA A 56 8.06 -6.59 0.21
C ALA A 56 8.70 -7.20 1.47
N CYS A 57 9.70 -6.54 2.05
CA CYS A 57 10.30 -7.04 3.29
C CYS A 57 9.34 -7.02 4.48
N GLU A 58 8.29 -6.20 4.45
CA GLU A 58 7.22 -6.18 5.46
C GLU A 58 6.42 -7.48 5.42
N GLU A 59 6.02 -7.91 4.21
CA GLU A 59 5.30 -9.17 3.97
C GLU A 59 6.17 -10.39 4.28
N TYR A 60 7.47 -10.33 4.00
CA TYR A 60 8.37 -11.47 4.16
C TYR A 60 8.84 -11.71 5.59
N CYS A 61 8.64 -10.76 6.52
CA CYS A 61 9.15 -10.89 7.88
C CYS A 61 8.34 -11.94 8.66
N PRO A 62 8.92 -13.09 9.04
CA PRO A 62 8.16 -14.13 9.75
C PRO A 62 7.84 -13.75 11.21
N TYR A 63 8.39 -12.64 11.69
CA TYR A 63 8.26 -12.18 13.08
C TYR A 63 7.42 -10.91 13.23
N ASP A 64 6.78 -10.42 12.16
CA ASP A 64 6.03 -9.15 12.16
C ASP A 64 6.84 -8.01 12.82
N ASN A 65 8.12 -7.92 12.45
CA ASN A 65 9.10 -7.02 13.08
C ASN A 65 9.38 -5.78 12.24
N HIS A 66 8.46 -5.43 11.33
CA HIS A 66 8.43 -4.15 10.63
C HIS A 66 9.74 -3.69 9.94
N PRO A 67 10.48 -4.58 9.22
CA PRO A 67 11.77 -4.21 8.63
C PRO A 67 11.64 -3.11 7.58
N PHE A 68 10.51 -3.01 6.88
CA PHE A 68 10.29 -1.95 5.90
C PHE A 68 10.27 -0.58 6.57
N TYR A 69 9.43 -0.42 7.59
CA TYR A 69 9.32 0.85 8.31
C TYR A 69 10.65 1.23 8.99
N ARG A 70 11.40 0.24 9.49
CA ARG A 70 12.74 0.45 10.04
C ARG A 70 13.72 0.99 8.98
N ILE A 71 13.72 0.42 7.77
CA ILE A 71 14.54 0.90 6.66
C ILE A 71 14.18 2.36 6.34
N VAL A 72 12.90 2.69 6.21
CA VAL A 72 12.46 4.06 5.88
C VAL A 72 12.83 5.07 6.97
N GLU A 73 12.74 4.71 8.25
CA GLU A 73 13.20 5.56 9.37
C GLU A 73 14.71 5.83 9.28
N LEU A 74 15.51 4.82 8.96
CA LEU A 74 16.95 4.97 8.82
C LEU A 74 17.32 5.75 7.55
N GLN A 75 16.60 5.56 6.44
CA GLN A 75 16.77 6.37 5.25
C GLN A 75 16.59 7.85 5.57
N GLU A 76 15.55 8.22 6.32
CA GLU A 76 15.36 9.59 6.77
C GLU A 76 16.47 10.06 7.72
N GLN A 77 16.82 9.26 8.73
CA GLN A 77 17.86 9.57 9.71
C GLN A 77 19.23 9.82 9.09
N TYR A 78 19.60 9.02 8.08
CA TYR A 78 20.86 9.16 7.34
C TYR A 78 20.77 10.14 6.17
N GLY A 79 19.62 10.77 5.95
CA GLY A 79 19.44 11.80 4.92
C GLY A 79 19.45 11.28 3.48
N ILE A 80 19.08 10.01 3.28
CA ILE A 80 19.00 9.35 1.98
C ILE A 80 17.91 10.01 1.14
N ASN A 81 18.24 10.35 -0.10
CA ASN A 81 17.31 11.01 -1.03
C ASN A 81 16.95 10.07 -2.16
N LEU A 82 15.79 9.43 -2.06
CA LEU A 82 15.29 8.52 -3.10
C LEU A 82 14.70 9.27 -4.30
N ALA A 83 14.30 10.53 -4.11
CA ALA A 83 13.75 11.39 -5.14
C ALA A 83 14.33 12.81 -5.05
N PRO A 84 14.19 13.63 -6.10
CA PRO A 84 14.60 15.03 -6.04
C PRO A 84 13.95 15.79 -4.88
N LYS A 85 14.77 16.35 -3.97
CA LYS A 85 14.31 17.09 -2.77
C LYS A 85 13.22 18.15 -3.05
N PRO A 86 13.29 18.96 -4.13
CA PRO A 86 12.25 19.95 -4.40
C PRO A 86 10.88 19.33 -4.65
N ILE A 87 10.82 18.21 -5.39
CA ILE A 87 9.58 17.48 -5.68
C ILE A 87 8.99 16.97 -4.36
N SER A 88 9.80 16.31 -3.54
CA SER A 88 9.37 15.79 -2.25
C SER A 88 8.81 16.88 -1.33
N LYS A 89 9.52 18.01 -1.16
CA LYS A 89 9.05 19.13 -0.33
C LYS A 89 7.77 19.75 -0.86
N GLN A 90 7.64 19.88 -2.18
CA GLN A 90 6.44 20.41 -2.82
C GLN A 90 5.23 19.49 -2.57
N LEU A 91 5.38 18.17 -2.72
CA LEU A 91 4.32 17.20 -2.46
C LEU A 91 3.86 17.25 -1.00
N VAL A 92 4.79 17.35 -0.05
CA VAL A 92 4.48 17.49 1.39
C VAL A 92 3.63 18.74 1.66
N LYS A 93 4.01 19.89 1.09
CA LYS A 93 3.29 21.16 1.25
C LYS A 93 1.93 21.16 0.55
N MET A 94 1.87 20.62 -0.66
CA MET A 94 0.68 20.62 -1.52
C MET A 94 -0.46 19.80 -0.92
N TYR A 95 -0.14 18.70 -0.26
CA TYR A 95 -1.12 17.77 0.29
C TYR A 95 -1.35 17.91 1.80
N ALA A 96 -0.71 18.88 2.45
CA ALA A 96 -1.04 19.24 3.83
C ALA A 96 -2.49 19.74 3.93
N ALA A 97 -3.27 19.18 4.86
CA ALA A 97 -4.62 19.66 5.13
C ALA A 97 -4.62 21.12 5.59
N LYS A 98 -5.50 21.93 5.01
CA LYS A 98 -5.67 23.35 5.35
C LYS A 98 -6.92 23.54 6.20
N GLU A 99 -7.05 24.71 6.84
CA GLU A 99 -8.23 25.07 7.64
C GLU A 99 -9.56 24.83 6.90
N LYS A 100 -9.64 25.22 5.63
CA LYS A 100 -10.83 24.98 4.79
C LYS A 100 -11.13 23.50 4.56
N ASP A 101 -10.09 22.64 4.52
CA ASP A 101 -10.25 21.20 4.33
C ASP A 101 -10.79 20.56 5.62
N LEU A 102 -10.34 21.04 6.78
CA LEU A 102 -10.82 20.62 8.11
C LEU A 102 -12.25 21.13 8.38
N ALA A 103 -12.55 22.37 8.00
CA ALA A 103 -13.88 22.97 8.13
C ALA A 103 -14.94 22.29 7.25
N ALA A 104 -14.50 21.56 6.21
CA ALA A 104 -15.38 20.79 5.35
C ALA A 104 -15.77 19.43 5.95
N ILE A 105 -15.27 19.04 7.12
CA ILE A 105 -15.67 17.78 7.77
C ILE A 105 -17.09 17.93 8.31
N ARG A 106 -17.96 16.97 7.97
CA ARG A 106 -19.35 16.88 8.42
C ARG A 106 -19.70 15.41 8.61
N GLU A 107 -20.61 15.11 9.52
CA GLU A 107 -21.08 13.73 9.70
C GLU A 107 -21.72 13.22 8.41
N VAL A 108 -21.45 11.95 8.08
CA VAL A 108 -21.99 11.28 6.89
C VAL A 108 -22.74 10.00 7.23
N GLY A 109 -22.87 9.66 8.52
CA GLY A 109 -23.47 8.42 9.01
C GLY A 109 -22.42 7.35 9.34
N SER A 110 -22.90 6.18 9.77
CA SER A 110 -22.07 5.12 10.35
C SER A 110 -21.16 4.40 9.35
N LYS A 111 -21.39 4.54 8.04
CA LYS A 111 -20.59 3.88 7.01
C LYS A 111 -20.28 4.83 5.86
N ALA A 112 -19.01 4.86 5.42
CA ALA A 112 -18.59 5.66 4.28
C ALA A 112 -17.48 4.98 3.47
N LEU A 113 -17.33 5.40 2.22
CA LEU A 113 -16.20 5.04 1.36
C LEU A 113 -15.19 6.17 1.32
N SER A 114 -13.91 5.86 1.57
CA SER A 114 -12.80 6.81 1.40
C SER A 114 -12.17 6.65 0.02
N LEU A 115 -12.20 7.72 -0.77
CA LEU A 115 -11.34 7.87 -1.96
C LEU A 115 -10.02 8.59 -1.65
N CYS A 116 -9.69 8.78 -0.36
CA CYS A 116 -8.45 9.41 0.05
C CYS A 116 -8.26 10.77 -0.64
N LEU A 117 -7.21 10.93 -1.46
CA LEU A 117 -6.87 12.16 -2.17
C LEU A 117 -7.10 12.05 -3.68
N PHE A 118 -7.94 11.12 -4.13
CA PHE A 118 -8.13 10.80 -5.56
C PHE A 118 -9.52 11.23 -6.07
N PRO A 119 -9.73 12.52 -6.39
CA PRO A 119 -11.01 12.98 -6.92
C PRO A 119 -11.33 12.38 -8.29
N ASP A 120 -10.33 12.00 -9.07
CA ASP A 120 -10.49 11.43 -10.41
C ASP A 120 -11.13 10.04 -10.38
N LEU A 121 -11.10 9.35 -9.23
CA LEU A 121 -11.73 8.03 -9.04
C LEU A 121 -13.22 8.12 -8.67
N ARG A 122 -13.80 9.33 -8.59
CA ARG A 122 -15.23 9.49 -8.27
C ARG A 122 -16.14 8.71 -9.22
N ASP A 123 -15.80 8.70 -10.51
CA ASP A 123 -16.61 8.03 -11.53
C ASP A 123 -16.53 6.50 -11.48
N ASN A 124 -15.60 5.94 -10.67
CA ASN A 124 -15.53 4.51 -10.36
C ASN A 124 -16.50 4.11 -9.25
N VAL A 125 -16.99 5.06 -8.44
CA VAL A 125 -17.89 4.83 -7.29
C VAL A 125 -19.33 5.16 -7.68
N LYS A 126 -19.88 4.36 -8.60
CA LYS A 126 -21.25 4.55 -9.12
C LYS A 126 -22.01 3.24 -9.28
N GLY A 127 -23.33 3.36 -9.43
CA GLY A 127 -24.23 2.23 -9.63
C GLY A 127 -24.63 1.54 -8.33
N LYS A 128 -25.38 0.44 -8.46
CA LYS A 128 -26.04 -0.26 -7.33
C LYS A 128 -25.09 -0.76 -6.24
N LEU A 129 -23.82 -0.97 -6.59
CA LEU A 129 -22.80 -1.44 -5.66
C LEU A 129 -22.40 -0.37 -4.62
N PHE A 130 -22.55 0.91 -4.96
CA PHE A 130 -22.20 2.04 -4.08
C PHE A 130 -23.41 2.93 -3.77
N GLU A 131 -24.62 2.47 -4.12
CA GLU A 131 -25.85 3.23 -3.93
C GLU A 131 -26.08 3.53 -2.45
N GLY A 132 -26.31 4.80 -2.13
CA GLY A 132 -26.50 5.25 -0.75
C GLY A 132 -25.23 5.29 0.11
N LEU A 133 -24.06 4.90 -0.40
CA LEU A 133 -22.80 4.95 0.34
C LEU A 133 -22.15 6.34 0.21
N PRO A 134 -22.05 7.12 1.30
CA PRO A 134 -21.39 8.41 1.27
C PRO A 134 -19.91 8.27 0.93
N VAL A 135 -19.38 9.21 0.15
CA VAL A 135 -17.96 9.25 -0.21
C VAL A 135 -17.27 10.41 0.50
N ILE A 136 -16.20 10.10 1.23
CA ILE A 136 -15.30 11.08 1.83
C ILE A 136 -13.97 11.11 1.07
N MET A 137 -13.44 12.31 0.83
CA MET A 137 -12.15 12.51 0.17
C MET A 137 -11.60 13.92 0.41
N GLY A 138 -10.30 14.09 0.19
CA GLY A 138 -9.59 15.35 0.31
C GLY A 138 -8.37 15.23 1.23
N ARG A 139 -7.64 16.34 1.38
CA ARG A 139 -6.39 16.39 2.17
C ARG A 139 -6.60 16.01 3.63
N GLN A 140 -7.77 16.28 4.18
CA GLN A 140 -8.15 15.99 5.56
C GLN A 140 -8.31 14.48 5.85
N VAL A 141 -8.51 13.64 4.82
CA VAL A 141 -8.57 12.17 4.95
C VAL A 141 -7.42 11.46 4.24
N PHE A 142 -6.40 12.21 3.80
CA PHE A 142 -5.23 11.64 3.14
C PHE A 142 -4.43 10.77 4.10
N CYS A 143 -4.13 9.53 3.71
CA CYS A 143 -3.40 8.55 4.53
C CYS A 143 -1.89 8.85 4.67
N ASN A 144 -1.32 9.67 3.78
CA ASN A 144 0.10 10.06 3.77
C ASN A 144 1.12 8.93 3.50
N LEU A 145 0.71 7.66 3.30
CA LEU A 145 1.67 6.55 3.13
C LEU A 145 2.61 6.67 1.94
N VAL A 146 2.20 7.37 0.88
CA VAL A 146 3.07 7.65 -0.27
C VAL A 146 4.43 8.22 0.14
N TYR A 147 4.54 8.92 1.27
CA TYR A 147 5.81 9.49 1.76
C TYR A 147 6.83 8.43 2.22
N LEU A 148 6.42 7.18 2.40
CA LEU A 148 7.33 6.04 2.61
C LEU A 148 8.24 5.84 1.39
N HIS A 149 7.73 6.10 0.19
CA HIS A 149 8.51 6.09 -1.05
C HIS A 149 9.47 7.29 -1.17
N PHE A 150 9.47 8.23 -0.24
CA PHE A 150 10.33 9.42 -0.29
C PHE A 150 11.26 9.53 0.92
N ALA A 151 11.43 8.45 1.69
CA ALA A 151 12.21 8.44 2.93
C ALA A 151 11.77 9.54 3.92
N ASN A 152 10.46 9.84 3.99
CA ASN A 152 9.91 10.90 4.83
C ASN A 152 8.92 10.31 5.86
N MET A 153 9.44 9.49 6.77
CA MET A 153 8.63 8.88 7.82
C MET A 153 8.05 9.95 8.77
N SER A 154 8.80 11.01 9.05
CA SER A 154 8.41 12.10 9.96
C SER A 154 7.07 12.74 9.56
N VAL A 155 6.83 12.93 8.27
CA VAL A 155 5.58 13.53 7.75
C VAL A 155 4.37 12.66 8.12
N ILE A 156 4.51 11.34 8.04
CA ILE A 156 3.44 10.41 8.38
C ILE A 156 3.25 10.41 9.91
N LYS A 157 4.34 10.35 10.67
CA LYS A 157 4.29 10.40 12.14
C LYS A 157 3.61 11.67 12.67
N GLU A 158 3.86 12.81 12.05
CA GLU A 158 3.26 14.10 12.40
C GLU A 158 1.76 14.12 12.13
N ARG A 159 1.32 13.54 11.00
CA ARG A 159 -0.07 13.68 10.51
C ARG A 159 -0.99 12.53 10.89
N ALA A 160 -0.47 11.35 11.24
CA ALA A 160 -1.26 10.13 11.39
C ALA A 160 -2.45 10.28 12.36
N ARG A 161 -2.21 10.84 13.56
CA ARG A 161 -3.27 11.05 14.56
C ARG A 161 -4.33 12.03 14.07
N GLN A 162 -3.94 13.09 13.37
CA GLN A 162 -4.88 14.05 12.80
C GLN A 162 -5.74 13.43 11.70
N THR A 163 -5.15 12.61 10.82
CA THR A 163 -5.91 11.89 9.78
C THR A 163 -6.95 10.96 10.41
N ILE A 164 -6.59 10.18 11.42
CA ILE A 164 -7.51 9.28 12.13
C ILE A 164 -8.63 10.08 12.81
N GLU A 165 -8.28 11.16 13.51
CA GLU A 165 -9.26 12.02 14.17
C GLU A 165 -10.20 12.71 13.18
N ASN A 166 -9.69 13.15 12.02
CA ASN A 166 -10.52 13.72 10.97
C ASN A 166 -11.55 12.72 10.46
N ILE A 167 -11.15 11.46 10.24
CA ILE A 167 -12.07 10.41 9.81
C ILE A 167 -13.11 10.12 10.90
N ARG A 168 -12.70 10.04 12.17
CA ARG A 168 -13.62 9.87 13.30
C ARG A 168 -14.69 10.97 13.34
N LYS A 169 -14.33 12.21 13.04
CA LYS A 169 -15.27 13.36 12.98
C LYS A 169 -16.30 13.28 11.84
N TYR A 170 -16.14 12.38 10.87
CA TYR A 170 -17.19 12.07 9.91
C TYR A 170 -18.30 11.18 10.50
N GLY A 171 -18.16 10.71 11.75
CA GLY A 171 -19.17 9.89 12.44
C GLY A 171 -19.24 8.44 11.96
N VAL A 172 -18.18 7.96 11.31
CA VAL A 172 -18.13 6.60 10.72
C VAL A 172 -17.74 5.56 11.78
N ASP A 173 -18.49 4.46 11.81
CA ASP A 173 -18.15 3.23 12.52
C ASP A 173 -17.41 2.26 11.60
N GLU A 174 -17.73 2.27 10.30
CA GLU A 174 -17.11 1.45 9.26
C GLU A 174 -16.64 2.30 8.07
N LEU A 175 -15.34 2.21 7.74
CA LEU A 175 -14.73 2.89 6.61
C LEU A 175 -14.30 1.90 5.53
N VAL A 176 -14.94 1.97 4.36
CA VAL A 176 -14.50 1.24 3.16
C VAL A 176 -13.32 1.98 2.53
N CYS A 177 -12.15 1.34 2.50
CA CYS A 177 -10.94 1.88 1.89
C CYS A 177 -10.89 1.47 0.42
N PHE A 178 -11.08 2.43 -0.50
CA PHE A 178 -11.00 2.16 -1.94
C PHE A 178 -9.57 1.82 -2.38
N HIS A 179 -8.57 2.44 -1.77
CA HIS A 179 -7.16 2.35 -2.14
C HIS A 179 -6.36 1.50 -1.12
N ASP A 180 -5.50 0.58 -1.60
CA ASP A 180 -4.71 -0.34 -0.75
C ASP A 180 -3.90 0.41 0.32
N GLU A 181 -3.19 1.49 -0.01
CA GLU A 181 -2.39 2.23 0.98
C GLU A 181 -3.26 2.81 2.11
N CYS A 182 -4.53 3.14 1.84
CA CYS A 182 -5.41 3.62 2.89
C CYS A 182 -5.74 2.50 3.86
N TYR A 183 -6.01 1.30 3.36
CA TYR A 183 -6.21 0.14 4.23
C TYR A 183 -4.93 -0.22 4.99
N GLY A 184 -3.77 -0.20 4.31
CA GLY A 184 -2.45 -0.40 4.91
C GLY A 184 -2.10 0.64 5.98
N PHE A 185 -2.54 1.89 5.85
CA PHE A 185 -2.34 2.93 6.86
C PHE A 185 -3.00 2.56 8.19
N PHE A 186 -4.26 2.14 8.14
CA PHE A 186 -5.02 1.81 9.35
C PHE A 186 -4.69 0.43 9.92
N ASN A 187 -4.27 -0.53 9.09
CA ASN A 187 -4.11 -1.93 9.53
C ASN A 187 -2.66 -2.38 9.68
N SER A 188 -1.72 -1.82 8.92
CA SER A 188 -0.29 -2.15 9.01
C SER A 188 0.48 -1.04 9.74
N TYR A 189 0.48 0.18 9.20
CA TYR A 189 1.23 1.30 9.77
C TYR A 189 0.76 1.64 11.19
N ALA A 190 -0.54 1.82 11.40
CA ALA A 190 -1.07 2.15 12.73
C ALA A 190 -0.70 1.09 13.78
N ARG A 191 -0.78 -0.20 13.42
CA ARG A 191 -0.37 -1.32 14.29
C ARG A 191 1.12 -1.26 14.64
N ALA A 192 1.97 -1.07 13.63
CA ALA A 192 3.41 -0.97 13.74
C ALA A 192 3.85 0.20 14.64
N TYR A 193 3.05 1.26 14.70
CA TYR A 193 3.33 2.44 15.52
C TYR A 193 2.48 2.56 16.80
N GLY A 194 1.66 1.55 17.10
CA GLY A 194 0.82 1.53 18.29
C GLY A 194 -0.23 2.63 18.33
N ILE A 195 -0.84 2.93 17.18
CA ILE A 195 -1.92 3.90 17.03
C ILE A 195 -3.25 3.15 17.02
N ASP A 196 -4.18 3.58 17.86
CA ASP A 196 -5.54 3.06 17.86
C ASP A 196 -6.35 3.67 16.70
N VAL A 197 -7.05 2.80 15.96
CA VAL A 197 -7.99 3.19 14.92
C VAL A 197 -9.41 2.96 15.47
N PRO A 198 -10.19 4.01 15.77
CA PRO A 198 -11.44 3.91 16.54
C PRO A 198 -12.66 3.52 15.69
N PHE A 199 -12.45 3.02 14.47
CA PHE A 199 -13.48 2.60 13.54
C PHE A 199 -13.02 1.35 12.81
N LYS A 200 -13.96 0.52 12.36
CA LYS A 200 -13.67 -0.65 11.53
C LYS A 200 -13.25 -0.19 10.14
N THR A 201 -12.24 -0.83 9.57
CA THR A 201 -11.84 -0.61 8.17
C THR A 201 -12.13 -1.84 7.34
N VAL A 202 -12.69 -1.64 6.14
CA VAL A 202 -13.01 -2.70 5.19
C VAL A 202 -12.24 -2.45 3.91
N HIS A 203 -11.52 -3.46 3.42
CA HIS A 203 -10.81 -3.37 2.14
C HIS A 203 -11.82 -3.36 0.99
N LEU A 204 -11.54 -2.65 -0.12
CA LEU A 204 -12.43 -2.62 -1.29
C LEU A 204 -12.84 -4.03 -1.74
N TYR A 205 -11.89 -4.97 -1.80
CA TYR A 205 -12.17 -6.35 -2.22
C TYR A 205 -13.15 -7.07 -1.29
N GLU A 206 -13.07 -6.85 0.02
CA GLU A 206 -14.03 -7.42 0.98
C GLU A 206 -15.42 -6.79 0.78
N TYR A 207 -15.48 -5.47 0.58
CA TYR A 207 -16.74 -4.79 0.27
C TYR A 207 -17.38 -5.33 -1.01
N LEU A 208 -16.59 -5.47 -2.09
CA LEU A 208 -17.03 -6.05 -3.36
C LEU A 208 -17.54 -7.48 -3.18
N TYR A 209 -16.76 -8.32 -2.49
CA TYR A 209 -17.10 -9.72 -2.25
C TYR A 209 -18.44 -9.86 -1.51
N ASN A 210 -18.61 -9.13 -0.40
CA ASN A 210 -19.83 -9.21 0.41
C ASN A 210 -21.06 -8.75 -0.39
N TRP A 211 -20.96 -7.60 -1.07
CA TRP A 211 -22.07 -7.09 -1.89
C TRP A 211 -22.44 -8.06 -3.02
N LEU A 212 -21.45 -8.61 -3.72
CA LEU A 212 -21.67 -9.58 -4.79
C LEU A 212 -22.29 -10.86 -4.24
N LYS A 213 -21.83 -11.35 -3.09
CA LYS A 213 -22.35 -12.58 -2.48
C LYS A 213 -23.81 -12.44 -2.06
N GLU A 214 -24.20 -11.28 -1.53
CA GLU A 214 -25.60 -10.98 -1.17
C GLU A 214 -26.52 -10.82 -2.40
N ASN A 215 -25.94 -10.59 -3.58
CA ASN A 215 -26.66 -10.36 -4.83
C ASN A 215 -26.27 -11.39 -5.91
N GLU A 216 -25.90 -12.61 -5.48
CA GLU A 216 -25.31 -13.63 -6.34
C GLU A 216 -26.24 -14.03 -7.51
N ASP A 217 -27.55 -14.06 -7.26
CA ASP A 217 -28.61 -14.33 -8.24
C ASP A 217 -28.68 -13.28 -9.37
N ARG A 218 -28.12 -12.09 -9.12
CA ARG A 218 -28.12 -10.95 -10.05
C ARG A 218 -26.82 -10.81 -10.81
N ILE A 219 -25.80 -11.65 -10.53
CA ILE A 219 -24.50 -11.54 -11.16
C ILE A 219 -24.55 -12.12 -12.57
N ARG A 220 -24.23 -11.27 -13.56
CA ARG A 220 -23.88 -11.74 -14.90
C ARG A 220 -22.39 -12.10 -14.93
N LYS A 221 -22.10 -13.39 -15.12
CA LYS A 221 -20.72 -13.87 -15.29
C LYS A 221 -20.09 -13.22 -16.53
N LEU A 222 -18.85 -12.75 -16.39
CA LEU A 222 -18.08 -12.10 -17.44
C LEU A 222 -17.45 -13.13 -18.39
N ASN A 223 -17.03 -14.29 -17.87
CA ASN A 223 -16.37 -15.38 -18.60
C ASN A 223 -15.14 -14.89 -19.37
N VAL A 224 -14.24 -14.18 -18.68
CA VAL A 224 -13.02 -13.61 -19.26
C VAL A 224 -11.78 -14.00 -18.45
N LYS A 225 -10.66 -14.08 -19.15
CA LYS A 225 -9.33 -14.24 -18.54
C LYS A 225 -8.71 -12.86 -18.30
N VAL A 226 -8.16 -12.64 -17.11
CA VAL A 226 -7.54 -11.37 -16.73
C VAL A 226 -6.15 -11.57 -16.16
N ALA A 227 -5.28 -10.60 -16.43
CA ALA A 227 -4.00 -10.46 -15.77
C ALA A 227 -4.14 -9.40 -14.68
N TYR A 228 -4.08 -9.80 -13.42
CA TYR A 228 -4.08 -8.84 -12.32
C TYR A 228 -2.65 -8.37 -12.03
N GLN A 229 -2.45 -7.07 -11.90
CA GLN A 229 -1.19 -6.49 -11.43
C GLN A 229 -1.31 -6.21 -9.94
N ARG A 230 -0.82 -7.12 -9.10
CA ARG A 230 -0.74 -6.89 -7.65
C ARG A 230 0.17 -5.70 -7.36
N ASN A 231 -0.40 -4.63 -6.83
CA ASN A 231 0.36 -3.43 -6.47
C ASN A 231 1.21 -3.66 -5.22
N CYS A 232 2.23 -2.81 -5.02
CA CYS A 232 3.13 -2.91 -3.87
C CYS A 232 2.39 -2.70 -2.55
N SER A 233 1.40 -1.81 -2.51
CA SER A 233 0.69 -1.44 -1.29
C SER A 233 -0.14 -2.59 -0.72
N ASN A 234 -0.61 -3.51 -1.56
CA ASN A 234 -1.26 -4.74 -1.13
C ASN A 234 -0.37 -5.62 -0.22
N ARG A 235 0.96 -5.47 -0.29
CA ARG A 235 1.91 -6.18 0.58
C ARG A 235 1.81 -5.76 2.05
N LEU A 236 1.14 -4.64 2.35
CA LEU A 236 0.78 -4.24 3.72
C LEU A 236 -0.47 -4.97 4.25
N SER A 237 -1.20 -5.68 3.39
CA SER A 237 -2.40 -6.47 3.70
C SER A 237 -2.53 -7.67 2.74
N PRO A 238 -1.53 -8.57 2.69
CA PRO A 238 -1.41 -9.61 1.67
C PRO A 238 -2.57 -10.61 1.69
N GLU A 239 -3.26 -10.76 2.81
CA GLU A 239 -4.46 -11.58 2.95
C GLU A 239 -5.60 -11.17 2.01
N THR A 240 -5.65 -9.89 1.61
CA THR A 240 -6.70 -9.35 0.74
C THR A 240 -6.57 -9.84 -0.71
N ASP A 241 -5.39 -10.26 -1.16
CA ASP A 241 -5.18 -10.81 -2.52
C ASP A 241 -6.01 -12.09 -2.74
N ARG A 242 -6.22 -12.89 -1.69
CA ARG A 242 -7.10 -14.07 -1.74
C ARG A 242 -8.59 -13.71 -1.75
N ILE A 243 -8.96 -12.53 -1.25
CA ILE A 243 -10.35 -12.04 -1.33
C ILE A 243 -10.66 -11.63 -2.77
N LEU A 244 -9.69 -11.07 -3.49
CA LEU A 244 -9.85 -10.75 -4.91
C LEU A 244 -10.13 -12.00 -5.75
N ASP A 245 -9.48 -13.12 -5.47
CA ASP A 245 -9.76 -14.39 -6.17
C ASP A 245 -11.23 -14.82 -5.99
N LYS A 246 -11.79 -14.65 -4.79
CA LYS A 246 -13.22 -14.93 -4.53
C LYS A 246 -14.14 -13.97 -5.29
N VAL A 247 -13.76 -12.70 -5.40
CA VAL A 247 -14.49 -11.73 -6.25
C VAL A 247 -14.48 -12.20 -7.69
N PHE A 248 -13.31 -12.60 -8.22
CA PHE A 248 -13.17 -13.12 -9.59
C PHE A 248 -14.04 -14.36 -9.82
N GLU A 249 -14.05 -15.32 -8.90
CA GLU A 249 -14.91 -16.51 -8.97
C GLU A 249 -16.40 -16.12 -9.06
N LEU A 250 -16.85 -15.20 -8.19
CA LEU A 250 -18.23 -14.72 -8.18
C LEU A 250 -18.63 -14.06 -9.49
N ILE A 251 -17.74 -13.33 -10.16
CA ILE A 251 -18.03 -12.66 -11.43
C ILE A 251 -17.64 -13.48 -12.66
N GLY A 252 -17.15 -14.73 -12.50
CA GLY A 252 -16.77 -15.60 -13.61
C GLY A 252 -15.51 -15.10 -14.35
N VAL A 253 -14.54 -14.60 -13.61
CA VAL A 253 -13.24 -14.18 -14.11
C VAL A 253 -12.19 -15.22 -13.73
N GLU A 254 -11.32 -15.56 -14.68
CA GLU A 254 -10.16 -16.41 -14.49
C GLU A 254 -8.90 -15.52 -14.40
N ARG A 255 -8.22 -15.49 -13.25
CA ARG A 255 -6.91 -14.84 -13.11
C ARG A 255 -5.84 -15.74 -13.74
N THR A 256 -5.17 -15.25 -14.77
CA THR A 256 -4.15 -16.03 -15.50
C THR A 256 -2.90 -16.25 -14.64
N GLU A 257 -2.24 -17.39 -14.84
CA GLU A 257 -0.91 -17.63 -14.29
C GLU A 257 0.10 -16.69 -14.95
N ARG A 258 0.99 -16.13 -14.13
CA ARG A 258 1.93 -15.07 -14.50
C ARG A 258 3.23 -15.21 -13.73
N GLU A 259 4.33 -14.75 -14.32
CA GLU A 259 5.61 -14.66 -13.63
C GLU A 259 5.55 -13.60 -12.52
N TYR A 260 5.07 -12.40 -12.84
CA TYR A 260 5.05 -11.26 -11.91
C TYR A 260 3.70 -11.10 -11.23
N ASP A 261 3.33 -12.09 -10.43
CA ASP A 261 2.10 -12.09 -9.64
C ASP A 261 2.33 -12.63 -8.22
N ARG A 262 1.33 -12.50 -7.34
CA ARG A 262 1.38 -12.96 -5.93
C ARG A 262 2.58 -12.36 -5.20
N GLU A 263 3.38 -13.18 -4.51
CA GLU A 263 4.60 -12.72 -3.83
C GLU A 263 5.66 -12.20 -4.81
N ASN A 264 5.63 -12.63 -6.08
CA ASN A 264 6.59 -12.23 -7.12
C ASN A 264 6.19 -10.95 -7.88
N GLY A 265 5.15 -10.25 -7.43
CA GLY A 265 4.68 -9.01 -8.08
C GLY A 265 5.75 -7.90 -8.06
N ILE A 266 5.92 -7.23 -9.21
CA ILE A 266 6.85 -6.11 -9.39
C ILE A 266 6.11 -4.77 -9.51
N CYS A 267 6.81 -3.67 -9.24
CA CYS A 267 6.29 -2.30 -9.29
C CYS A 267 5.66 -1.94 -10.65
N CYS A 268 4.58 -1.15 -10.64
CA CYS A 268 3.95 -0.60 -11.85
C CYS A 268 4.77 0.53 -12.51
N GLY A 269 5.84 1.00 -11.86
CA GLY A 269 6.75 2.05 -12.34
C GLY A 269 6.37 3.48 -11.94
N ALA A 270 5.16 3.72 -11.41
CA ALA A 270 4.70 5.08 -11.09
C ALA A 270 5.63 5.82 -10.09
N VAL A 271 6.06 5.14 -9.03
CA VAL A 271 6.99 5.72 -8.04
C VAL A 271 8.36 6.03 -8.66
N PHE A 272 8.87 5.17 -9.54
CA PHE A 272 10.14 5.40 -10.22
C PHE A 272 10.09 6.62 -11.15
N GLN A 273 8.95 6.85 -11.82
CA GLN A 273 8.73 8.10 -12.56
C GLN A 273 8.77 9.32 -11.62
N MET A 274 8.17 9.24 -10.43
CA MET A 274 8.24 10.31 -9.44
C MET A 274 9.66 10.55 -8.89
N TRP A 275 10.52 9.52 -8.91
CA TRP A 275 11.93 9.60 -8.55
C TRP A 275 12.80 10.14 -9.68
N GLY A 276 12.27 10.24 -10.92
CA GLY A 276 13.04 10.57 -12.11
C GLY A 276 13.81 9.37 -12.70
N GLU A 277 13.56 8.17 -12.19
CA GLU A 277 14.15 6.89 -12.62
C GLU A 277 13.36 6.33 -13.81
N TYR A 278 13.33 7.08 -14.92
CA TYR A 278 12.49 6.77 -16.08
C TYR A 278 12.87 5.46 -16.77
N GLU A 279 14.16 5.14 -16.87
CA GLU A 279 14.64 3.89 -17.48
C GLU A 279 14.16 2.67 -16.66
N LEU A 280 14.29 2.73 -15.33
CA LEU A 280 13.81 1.68 -14.44
C LEU A 280 12.28 1.56 -14.49
N ALA A 281 11.56 2.69 -14.58
CA ALA A 281 10.10 2.70 -14.74
C ALA A 281 9.68 1.99 -16.03
N GLU A 282 10.33 2.29 -17.15
CA GLU A 282 10.06 1.66 -18.44
C GLU A 282 10.39 0.15 -18.39
N GLU A 283 11.51 -0.23 -17.78
CA GLU A 283 11.92 -1.63 -17.65
C GLU A 283 10.86 -2.47 -16.91
N VAL A 284 10.39 -2.01 -15.74
CA VAL A 284 9.40 -2.76 -14.95
C VAL A 284 8.01 -2.74 -15.60
N GLN A 285 7.66 -1.67 -16.32
CA GLN A 285 6.41 -1.61 -17.10
C GLN A 285 6.44 -2.60 -18.25
N LYS A 286 7.55 -2.65 -19.00
CA LYS A 286 7.75 -3.60 -20.08
C LYS A 286 7.68 -5.05 -19.59
N LYS A 287 8.39 -5.38 -18.50
CA LYS A 287 8.32 -6.71 -17.87
C LYS A 287 6.89 -7.11 -17.49
N ASN A 288 6.16 -6.20 -16.82
CA ASN A 288 4.75 -6.44 -16.48
C ASN A 288 3.90 -6.70 -17.72
N VAL A 289 3.95 -5.80 -18.72
CA VAL A 289 3.09 -5.89 -19.91
C VAL A 289 3.43 -7.12 -20.75
N GLU A 290 4.71 -7.45 -20.94
CA GLU A 290 5.12 -8.66 -21.66
C GLU A 290 4.63 -9.94 -20.97
N ASP A 291 4.72 -10.00 -19.64
CA ASP A 291 4.19 -11.13 -18.85
C ASP A 291 2.65 -11.22 -18.94
N MET A 292 1.94 -10.08 -18.87
CA MET A 292 0.48 -10.04 -19.09
C MET A 292 0.09 -10.56 -20.48
N VAL A 293 0.79 -10.13 -21.52
CA VAL A 293 0.55 -10.57 -22.92
C VAL A 293 0.83 -12.06 -23.07
N LYS A 294 1.95 -12.56 -22.53
CA LYS A 294 2.31 -13.99 -22.56
C LYS A 294 1.26 -14.87 -21.87
N SER A 295 0.62 -14.36 -20.80
CA SER A 295 -0.41 -15.10 -20.07
C SER A 295 -1.71 -15.36 -20.86
N GLY A 296 -1.89 -14.68 -22.01
CA GLY A 296 -3.11 -14.80 -22.82
C GLY A 296 -4.34 -14.12 -22.19
N ALA A 297 -4.14 -13.25 -21.20
CA ALA A 297 -5.21 -12.47 -20.60
C ALA A 297 -5.87 -11.54 -21.63
N ARG A 298 -7.18 -11.38 -21.53
CA ARG A 298 -7.95 -10.45 -22.37
C ARG A 298 -7.93 -9.03 -21.83
N PHE A 299 -7.88 -8.89 -20.51
CA PHE A 299 -7.86 -7.60 -19.82
C PHE A 299 -6.80 -7.60 -18.73
N ALA A 300 -6.24 -6.42 -18.45
CA ALA A 300 -5.46 -6.17 -17.25
C ALA A 300 -6.37 -5.60 -16.16
N VAL A 301 -6.20 -6.04 -14.92
CA VAL A 301 -6.92 -5.53 -13.75
C VAL A 301 -5.91 -4.88 -12.80
N PHE A 302 -6.27 -3.71 -12.30
CA PHE A 302 -5.49 -2.90 -11.37
C PHE A 302 -6.39 -2.51 -10.18
N ASN A 303 -5.78 -2.19 -9.04
CA ASN A 303 -6.43 -1.48 -7.95
C ASN A 303 -5.94 -0.05 -7.89
#